data_AF-A0A117PYB4-F1
#
_entry.id   AF-A0A117PYB4-F1
#
_cell.length_a   1.000
_cell.length_b   1.000
_cell.length_c   1.000
_cell.angle_alpha   90.00
_cell.angle_beta   90.00
_cell.angle_gamma   90.00
#
_symmetry.space_group_name_H-M   'P 1'
#
loop_
_entity.id
_entity.type
_entity.pdbx_description
1 polymer ?
#
loop_
_entity_poly.entity_id
_entity_poly.type
_entity_poly.pdbx_seq_one_letter_code
_entity_poly.pdbx_strand_id
1 'polypeptide(L)'
;MVALANVQYGLSNEDIRTVQRALIARGHMIPAGPTGRFEDQTRAAYAEEQRAQGYVGADADGIPGCKSLSELGRQSGFAVDCRSAGSASSGAAGRLSLSQVTYQDPGNRTGQAAMQAYARTACSLTGMDPAYGVPALVTISKRESAYNEARWRVNTTDANAHGPIMPDRHPQNCSRGATQCIPPTFAEYHQAGTATTPYDVVAEMCATINYVRARYKVNQSGSNFAALVQQADPGRPPRGY
;
A
#
# COMPACT_ATOMS: atom_id res chain seq x y z
N MET A 1 -5.60 -9.03 -23.97
CA MET A 1 -4.83 -7.96 -23.29
C MET A 1 -4.96 -8.21 -21.81
N VAL A 2 -3.86 -8.23 -21.07
CA VAL A 2 -3.83 -8.52 -19.62
C VAL A 2 -3.58 -7.22 -18.87
N ALA A 3 -4.47 -6.83 -17.95
CA ALA A 3 -4.27 -5.62 -17.17
C ALA A 3 -3.43 -5.93 -15.92
N LEU A 4 -2.33 -5.19 -15.70
CA LEU A 4 -1.46 -5.40 -14.54
C LEU A 4 -2.24 -5.32 -13.21
N ALA A 5 -3.22 -4.42 -13.13
CA ALA A 5 -4.08 -4.25 -11.95
C ALA A 5 -4.88 -5.50 -11.58
N ASN A 6 -5.15 -6.40 -12.54
CA ASN A 6 -5.89 -7.64 -12.30
C ASN A 6 -4.98 -8.81 -11.89
N VAL A 7 -3.66 -8.68 -12.00
CA VAL A 7 -2.70 -9.76 -11.75
C VAL A 7 -2.02 -9.54 -10.40
N GLN A 8 -2.80 -9.59 -9.33
CA GLN A 8 -2.32 -9.39 -7.94
C GLN A 8 -2.62 -10.60 -7.08
N TYR A 9 -1.76 -10.82 -6.07
CA TYR A 9 -1.92 -11.89 -5.10
C TYR A 9 -3.30 -11.82 -4.40
N GLY A 10 -3.97 -12.96 -4.29
CA GLY A 10 -5.30 -13.10 -3.69
C GLY A 10 -6.47 -12.81 -4.64
N LEU A 11 -6.23 -12.26 -5.84
CA LEU A 11 -7.27 -12.06 -6.84
C LEU A 11 -7.57 -13.36 -7.62
N SER A 12 -8.75 -13.40 -8.23
CA SER A 12 -9.19 -14.49 -9.10
C SER A 12 -9.88 -13.94 -10.35
N ASN A 13 -9.33 -14.15 -11.55
CA ASN A 13 -9.88 -13.66 -12.82
C ASN A 13 -9.19 -14.31 -14.05
N GLU A 14 -9.65 -13.96 -15.26
CA GLU A 14 -9.10 -14.47 -16.53
C GLU A 14 -7.71 -13.94 -16.86
N ASP A 15 -7.33 -12.75 -16.40
CA ASP A 15 -6.01 -12.17 -16.63
C ASP A 15 -4.95 -13.02 -15.91
N ILE A 16 -5.23 -13.41 -14.67
CA ILE A 16 -4.39 -14.35 -13.91
C ILE A 16 -4.33 -15.71 -14.62
N ARG A 17 -5.45 -16.23 -15.12
CA ARG A 17 -5.45 -17.50 -15.86
C ARG A 17 -4.57 -17.43 -17.10
N THR A 18 -4.60 -16.30 -17.81
CA THR A 18 -3.77 -16.04 -18.98
C THR A 18 -2.28 -16.04 -18.59
N VAL A 19 -1.93 -15.37 -17.49
CA VAL A 19 -0.55 -15.36 -16.95
C VAL A 19 -0.10 -16.74 -16.52
N GLN A 20 -0.93 -17.51 -15.82
CA GLN A 20 -0.59 -18.87 -15.41
C GLN A 20 -0.34 -19.79 -16.62
N ARG A 21 -1.14 -19.69 -17.67
CA ARG A 21 -0.90 -20.42 -18.93
C ARG A 21 0.44 -20.05 -19.55
N ALA A 22 0.79 -18.76 -19.54
CA ALA A 22 2.06 -18.28 -20.05
C ALA A 22 3.25 -18.79 -19.24
N LEU A 23 3.16 -18.76 -17.90
CA LEU A 23 4.18 -19.33 -17.01
C LEU A 23 4.39 -20.82 -17.27
N ILE A 24 3.30 -21.60 -17.37
CA ILE A 24 3.35 -23.02 -17.69
C ILE A 24 3.97 -23.26 -19.07
N ALA A 25 3.60 -22.46 -20.07
CA ALA A 25 4.17 -22.56 -21.42
C ALA A 25 5.67 -22.24 -21.46
N ARG A 26 6.16 -21.40 -20.54
CA ARG A 26 7.59 -21.13 -20.34
C ARG A 26 8.32 -22.18 -19.50
N GLY A 27 7.60 -23.20 -19.02
CA GLY A 27 8.15 -24.32 -18.26
C GLY A 27 8.11 -24.15 -16.75
N HIS A 28 7.48 -23.10 -16.23
CA HIS A 28 7.31 -22.91 -14.78
C HIS A 28 6.15 -23.76 -14.25
N MET A 29 6.42 -24.51 -13.19
CA MET A 29 5.45 -25.47 -12.66
C MET A 29 4.39 -24.78 -11.81
N ILE A 30 3.13 -24.99 -12.18
CA ILE A 30 1.97 -24.66 -11.34
C ILE A 30 1.15 -25.95 -11.18
N PRO A 31 1.32 -26.71 -10.09
CA PRO A 31 0.68 -28.03 -9.92
C PRO A 31 -0.85 -28.00 -10.07
N ALA A 32 -1.51 -26.94 -9.60
CA ALA A 32 -2.96 -26.77 -9.75
C ALA A 32 -3.40 -26.39 -11.18
N GLY A 33 -2.46 -26.16 -12.10
CA GLY A 33 -2.73 -25.64 -13.43
C GLY A 33 -3.22 -24.18 -13.41
N PRO A 34 -3.73 -23.68 -14.56
CA PRO A 34 -4.17 -22.30 -14.70
C PRO A 34 -5.58 -22.08 -14.12
N THR A 35 -5.68 -22.08 -12.79
CA THR A 35 -6.95 -21.95 -12.05
C THR A 35 -7.63 -20.58 -12.23
N GLY A 36 -6.84 -19.55 -12.52
CA GLY A 36 -7.25 -18.14 -12.50
C GLY A 36 -7.10 -17.48 -11.14
N ARG A 37 -6.62 -18.18 -10.10
CA ARG A 37 -6.37 -17.63 -8.76
C ARG A 37 -4.89 -17.34 -8.55
N PHE A 38 -4.54 -16.13 -8.13
CA PHE A 38 -3.15 -15.79 -7.84
C PHE A 38 -2.84 -16.12 -6.38
N GLU A 39 -2.29 -17.31 -6.17
CA GLU A 39 -1.90 -17.82 -4.85
C GLU A 39 -0.40 -18.20 -4.85
N ASP A 40 0.07 -18.86 -3.78
CA ASP A 40 1.49 -19.20 -3.59
C ASP A 40 2.13 -19.94 -4.77
N GLN A 41 1.40 -20.85 -5.43
CA GLN A 41 1.92 -21.57 -6.60
C GLN A 41 2.17 -20.64 -7.79
N THR A 42 1.30 -19.64 -7.99
CA THR A 42 1.47 -18.66 -9.07
C THR A 42 2.58 -17.69 -8.74
N ARG A 43 2.67 -17.26 -7.48
CA ARG A 43 3.77 -16.42 -6.99
C ARG A 43 5.12 -17.08 -7.18
N ALA A 44 5.25 -18.36 -6.79
CA ALA A 44 6.49 -19.12 -6.94
C ALA A 44 6.90 -19.24 -8.42
N ALA A 45 5.98 -19.65 -9.29
CA ALA A 45 6.22 -19.74 -10.74
C ALA A 45 6.61 -18.38 -11.35
N TYR A 46 5.98 -17.29 -10.90
CA TYR A 46 6.31 -15.95 -11.38
C TYR A 46 7.69 -15.48 -10.88
N ALA A 47 8.09 -15.86 -9.66
CA ALA A 47 9.41 -15.56 -9.13
C ALA A 47 10.52 -16.27 -9.93
N GLU A 48 10.27 -17.50 -10.38
CA GLU A 48 11.18 -18.20 -11.29
C GLU A 48 11.27 -17.51 -12.65
N GLU A 49 10.14 -17.03 -13.18
CA GLU A 49 10.12 -16.27 -14.43
C GLU A 49 10.91 -14.96 -14.31
N GLN A 50 10.77 -14.24 -13.19
CA GLN A 50 11.61 -13.07 -12.91
C GLN A 50 13.10 -13.44 -12.88
N ARG A 51 13.49 -14.56 -12.25
CA ARG A 51 14.90 -15.01 -12.28
C ARG A 51 15.35 -15.35 -13.71
N ALA A 52 14.50 -15.99 -14.51
CA ALA A 52 14.78 -16.29 -15.90
C ALA A 52 14.95 -15.03 -16.77
N GLN A 53 14.26 -13.95 -16.42
CA GLN A 53 14.42 -12.63 -17.02
C GLN A 53 15.63 -11.84 -16.46
N GLY A 54 16.37 -12.38 -15.48
CA GLY A 54 17.58 -11.77 -14.93
C GLY A 54 17.39 -10.94 -13.65
N TYR A 55 16.20 -10.95 -13.04
CA TYR A 55 15.97 -10.31 -11.75
C TYR A 55 16.58 -11.15 -10.61
N VAL A 56 17.07 -10.50 -9.56
CA VAL A 56 17.74 -11.14 -8.42
C VAL A 56 17.28 -10.57 -7.08
N GLY A 57 17.52 -11.31 -6.01
CA GLY A 57 17.21 -10.84 -4.65
C GLY A 57 15.73 -10.47 -4.49
N ALA A 58 15.48 -9.25 -4.00
CA ALA A 58 14.13 -8.74 -3.76
C ALA A 58 13.35 -8.45 -5.04
N ASP A 59 14.00 -8.31 -6.20
CA ASP A 59 13.30 -8.03 -7.46
C ASP A 59 12.72 -9.29 -8.13
N ALA A 60 13.00 -10.48 -7.56
CA ALA A 60 12.45 -11.77 -7.96
C ALA A 60 11.53 -12.36 -6.88
N ASP A 61 10.57 -11.55 -6.43
CA ASP A 61 9.66 -11.79 -5.30
C ASP A 61 8.35 -12.51 -5.67
N GLY A 62 8.14 -12.76 -6.97
CA GLY A 62 6.95 -13.38 -7.53
C GLY A 62 5.76 -12.45 -7.72
N ILE A 63 5.96 -11.14 -7.60
CA ILE A 63 4.90 -10.14 -7.79
C ILE A 63 5.04 -9.51 -9.18
N PRO A 64 4.02 -9.59 -10.05
CA PRO A 64 4.08 -9.00 -11.38
C PRO A 64 4.27 -7.49 -11.33
N GLY A 65 5.29 -7.02 -12.04
CA GLY A 65 5.48 -5.62 -12.38
C GLY A 65 5.24 -5.41 -13.87
N CYS A 66 5.02 -4.16 -14.29
CA CYS A 66 4.79 -3.86 -15.71
C CYS A 66 5.91 -4.43 -16.61
N LYS A 67 7.18 -4.26 -16.24
CA LYS A 67 8.32 -4.72 -17.05
C LYS A 67 8.35 -6.25 -17.16
N SER A 68 8.32 -6.95 -16.03
CA SER A 68 8.38 -8.42 -16.02
C SER A 68 7.16 -9.07 -16.66
N LEU A 69 5.97 -8.48 -16.49
CA LEU A 69 4.75 -8.97 -17.09
C LEU A 69 4.70 -8.70 -18.59
N SER A 70 5.19 -7.54 -19.04
CA SER A 70 5.28 -7.21 -20.46
C SER A 70 6.27 -8.12 -21.18
N GLU A 71 7.38 -8.48 -20.55
CA GLU A 71 8.34 -9.41 -21.12
C GLU A 71 7.77 -10.83 -21.24
N LEU A 72 7.08 -11.31 -20.20
CA LEU A 72 6.31 -12.55 -20.26
C LEU A 72 5.26 -12.49 -21.39
N GLY A 73 4.53 -11.38 -21.49
CA GLY A 73 3.55 -11.13 -22.54
C GLY A 73 4.12 -11.17 -23.95
N ARG A 74 5.28 -10.54 -24.17
CA ARG A 74 6.01 -10.55 -25.44
C ARG A 74 6.38 -11.96 -25.89
N GLN A 75 6.79 -12.81 -24.94
CA GLN A 75 7.21 -14.18 -25.21
C GLN A 75 6.05 -15.16 -25.35
N SER A 76 4.88 -14.84 -24.77
CA SER A 76 3.69 -15.70 -24.76
C SER A 76 2.52 -15.18 -25.61
N GLY A 77 2.70 -14.08 -26.35
CA GLY A 77 1.75 -13.59 -27.32
C GLY A 77 0.57 -12.79 -26.74
N PHE A 78 0.74 -12.11 -25.61
CA PHE A 78 -0.28 -11.20 -25.08
C PHE A 78 0.29 -9.81 -24.78
N ALA A 79 -0.51 -8.78 -25.08
CA ALA A 79 -0.19 -7.41 -24.69
C ALA A 79 -0.58 -7.16 -23.23
N VAL A 80 0.21 -6.36 -22.53
CA VAL A 80 -0.03 -5.94 -21.14
C VAL A 80 -0.53 -4.51 -21.14
N ASP A 81 -1.68 -4.29 -20.51
CA ASP A 81 -2.06 -2.95 -20.11
C ASP A 81 -1.34 -2.61 -18.81
N CYS A 82 -0.20 -1.95 -18.99
CA CYS A 82 0.59 -1.36 -17.90
C CYS A 82 0.03 -0.03 -17.41
N ARG A 83 -1.10 0.44 -17.96
CA ARG A 83 -1.84 1.50 -17.31
C ARG A 83 -2.29 0.92 -15.97
N SER A 84 -1.50 1.18 -14.95
CA SER A 84 -2.04 1.43 -13.62
C SER A 84 -3.31 2.25 -13.80
N ALA A 85 -4.31 2.04 -12.95
CA ALA A 85 -5.27 3.09 -12.70
C ALA A 85 -4.49 4.43 -12.55
N GLY A 86 -4.55 5.29 -13.58
CA GLY A 86 -3.74 6.50 -13.71
C GLY A 86 -2.32 6.31 -14.26
N SER A 87 -2.06 6.91 -15.43
CA SER A 87 -0.71 7.32 -15.82
C SER A 87 -0.11 8.24 -14.75
N ALA A 88 1.07 7.92 -14.23
CA ALA A 88 1.87 8.83 -13.42
C ALA A 88 3.26 8.95 -14.07
N SER A 89 3.48 10.10 -14.71
CA SER A 89 4.79 10.58 -15.12
C SER A 89 5.73 10.64 -13.91
N SER A 90 7.01 10.35 -14.15
CA SER A 90 8.15 10.44 -13.24
C SER A 90 8.02 11.49 -12.13
N GLY A 91 7.66 11.04 -10.93
CA GLY A 91 7.82 11.74 -9.66
C GLY A 91 8.42 10.76 -8.66
N ALA A 92 9.22 11.25 -7.71
CA ALA A 92 9.92 10.45 -6.72
C ALA A 92 9.04 9.30 -6.18
N ALA A 93 9.58 8.07 -6.25
CA ALA A 93 8.88 6.80 -6.07
C ALA A 93 7.73 6.85 -5.03
N GLY A 94 6.49 6.98 -5.51
CA GLY A 94 5.28 6.81 -4.69
C GLY A 94 4.34 8.01 -4.60
N ARG A 95 4.80 9.25 -4.81
CA ARG A 95 3.96 10.45 -4.66
C ARG A 95 2.75 10.45 -5.62
N LEU A 96 1.58 10.85 -5.12
CA LEU A 96 0.36 11.05 -5.90
C LEU A 96 0.12 12.54 -6.13
N SER A 97 -0.49 12.89 -7.28
CA SER A 97 -1.24 14.14 -7.39
C SER A 97 -2.53 14.05 -6.57
N LEU A 98 -3.03 15.18 -6.08
CA LEU A 98 -4.29 15.19 -5.30
C LEU A 98 -5.48 14.59 -6.07
N SER A 99 -5.51 14.73 -7.39
CA SER A 99 -6.54 14.12 -8.27
C SER A 99 -6.47 12.59 -8.35
N GLN A 100 -5.33 11.99 -7.98
CA GLN A 100 -5.17 10.52 -7.94
C GLN A 100 -5.59 9.94 -6.58
N VAL A 101 -5.82 10.77 -5.56
CA VAL A 101 -6.35 10.31 -4.28
C VAL A 101 -7.80 9.91 -4.46
N THR A 102 -8.10 8.66 -4.11
CA THR A 102 -9.45 8.12 -4.08
C THR A 102 -10.01 8.15 -2.66
N TYR A 103 -11.34 8.00 -2.54
CA TYR A 103 -12.05 8.13 -1.25
C TYR A 103 -12.90 6.89 -0.96
N GLN A 104 -12.54 5.76 -1.58
CA GLN A 104 -13.19 4.48 -1.33
C GLN A 104 -12.67 3.90 -0.01
N ASP A 105 -13.58 3.50 0.88
CA ASP A 105 -13.24 2.73 2.07
C ASP A 105 -13.16 1.23 1.72
N PRO A 106 -12.00 0.58 1.88
CA PRO A 106 -11.84 -0.85 1.56
C PRO A 106 -12.43 -1.78 2.64
N GLY A 107 -13.05 -1.26 3.70
CA GLY A 107 -13.62 -2.07 4.78
C GLY A 107 -12.55 -2.76 5.63
N ASN A 108 -11.36 -2.15 5.76
CA ASN A 108 -10.29 -2.70 6.59
C ASN A 108 -10.74 -2.91 8.04
N ARG A 109 -10.20 -3.96 8.68
CA ARG A 109 -10.55 -4.38 10.04
C ARG A 109 -10.18 -3.31 11.08
N THR A 110 -10.88 -3.32 12.20
CA THR A 110 -10.66 -2.42 13.34
C THR A 110 -10.01 -3.14 14.53
N GLY A 111 -9.58 -2.38 15.52
CA GLY A 111 -9.04 -2.90 16.77
C GLY A 111 -7.53 -3.13 16.77
N GLN A 112 -6.97 -3.22 17.99
CA GLN A 112 -5.52 -3.22 18.21
C GLN A 112 -4.79 -4.34 17.46
N ALA A 113 -5.34 -5.57 17.44
CA ALA A 113 -4.72 -6.70 16.76
C ALA A 113 -4.65 -6.50 15.24
N ALA A 114 -5.69 -5.89 14.63
CA ALA A 114 -5.68 -5.55 13.22
C ALA A 114 -4.63 -4.48 12.92
N MET A 115 -4.54 -3.42 13.75
CA MET A 115 -3.56 -2.35 13.58
C MET A 115 -2.13 -2.89 13.69
N GLN A 116 -1.86 -3.83 14.59
CA GLN A 116 -0.56 -4.49 14.67
C GLN A 116 -0.22 -5.26 13.38
N ALA A 117 -1.18 -5.97 12.78
CA ALA A 117 -0.97 -6.69 11.53
C ALA A 117 -0.68 -5.72 10.36
N TYR A 118 -1.49 -4.66 10.20
CA TYR A 118 -1.28 -3.67 9.15
C TYR A 118 0.02 -2.89 9.35
N ALA A 119 0.37 -2.53 10.59
CA ALA A 119 1.62 -1.83 10.88
C ALA A 119 2.85 -2.68 10.54
N ARG A 120 2.82 -4.01 10.74
CA ARG A 120 3.90 -4.91 10.30
C ARG A 120 4.06 -4.88 8.78
N THR A 121 2.95 -4.91 8.04
CA THR A 121 2.98 -4.78 6.57
C THR A 121 3.55 -3.43 6.15
N ALA A 122 3.12 -2.32 6.77
CA ALA A 122 3.64 -0.99 6.47
C ALA A 122 5.15 -0.88 6.79
N CYS A 123 5.60 -1.44 7.92
CA CYS A 123 7.02 -1.51 8.28
C CYS A 123 7.83 -2.27 7.21
N SER A 124 7.32 -3.41 6.76
CA SER A 124 7.94 -4.22 5.69
C SER A 124 8.09 -3.42 4.38
N LEU A 125 7.03 -2.71 3.96
CA LEU A 125 7.01 -1.94 2.72
C LEU A 125 7.91 -0.69 2.75
N THR A 126 8.13 -0.11 3.93
CA THR A 126 8.89 1.14 4.11
C THR A 126 10.30 0.90 4.65
N GLY A 127 10.65 -0.34 4.95
CA GLY A 127 11.92 -0.72 5.59
C GLY A 127 12.10 -0.15 7.00
N MET A 128 11.01 0.18 7.71
CA MET A 128 11.06 0.52 9.14
C MET A 128 11.14 -0.76 9.96
N ASP A 129 11.96 -0.78 11.00
CA ASP A 129 12.06 -1.94 11.87
C ASP A 129 10.74 -2.08 12.67
N PRO A 130 10.04 -3.24 12.58
CA PRO A 130 8.77 -3.44 13.25
C PRO A 130 8.87 -3.34 14.78
N ALA A 131 10.05 -3.52 15.38
CA ALA A 131 10.25 -3.33 16.81
C ALA A 131 9.95 -1.89 17.26
N TYR A 132 10.16 -0.90 16.38
CA TYR A 132 9.86 0.51 16.66
C TYR A 132 8.62 1.02 15.94
N GLY A 133 8.41 0.61 14.68
CA GLY A 133 7.30 1.09 13.87
C GLY A 133 5.94 0.59 14.32
N VAL A 134 5.82 -0.69 14.69
CA VAL A 134 4.54 -1.27 15.12
C VAL A 134 3.98 -0.60 16.39
N PRO A 135 4.72 -0.48 17.52
CA PRO A 135 4.17 0.17 18.70
C PRO A 135 3.84 1.65 18.45
N ALA A 136 4.63 2.35 17.64
CA ALA A 136 4.39 3.75 17.27
C ALA A 136 3.07 3.93 16.48
N LEU A 137 2.89 3.19 15.39
CA LEU A 137 1.71 3.26 14.53
C LEU A 137 0.44 2.77 15.25
N VAL A 138 0.55 1.76 16.10
CA VAL A 138 -0.58 1.29 16.93
C VAL A 138 -0.98 2.34 17.96
N THR A 139 -0.01 3.04 18.55
CA THR A 139 -0.30 4.14 19.50
C THR A 139 -0.96 5.32 18.82
N ILE A 140 -0.47 5.72 17.64
CA ILE A 140 -1.10 6.75 16.81
C ILE A 140 -2.53 6.33 16.48
N SER A 141 -2.74 5.17 15.88
CA SER A 141 -4.09 4.76 15.47
C SER A 141 -5.08 4.61 16.62
N LYS A 142 -4.62 4.22 17.82
CA LYS A 142 -5.44 4.26 19.04
C LYS A 142 -5.99 5.66 19.30
N ARG A 143 -5.11 6.67 19.22
CA ARG A 143 -5.42 8.06 19.60
C ARG A 143 -6.23 8.77 18.53
N GLU A 144 -5.91 8.50 17.27
CA GLU A 144 -6.45 9.20 16.12
C GLU A 144 -7.84 8.69 15.73
N SER A 145 -8.07 7.38 15.81
CA SER A 145 -9.28 6.76 15.26
C SER A 145 -9.85 5.63 16.10
N ALA A 146 -9.40 5.51 17.36
CA ALA A 146 -9.72 4.37 18.22
C ALA A 146 -9.43 3.00 17.56
N TYR A 147 -8.32 2.90 16.81
CA TYR A 147 -7.94 1.73 16.00
C TYR A 147 -8.81 1.52 14.75
N ASN A 148 -8.93 2.56 13.93
CA ASN A 148 -9.66 2.55 12.65
C ASN A 148 -11.17 2.28 12.81
N GLU A 149 -11.77 2.66 13.94
CA GLU A 149 -13.20 2.48 14.17
C GLU A 149 -14.01 3.37 13.20
N ALA A 150 -15.02 2.79 12.55
CA ALA A 150 -15.75 3.45 11.45
C ALA A 150 -16.30 4.83 11.83
N ARG A 151 -16.73 5.01 13.09
CA ARG A 151 -17.21 6.28 13.63
C ARG A 151 -16.16 7.40 13.65
N TRP A 152 -14.87 7.06 13.74
CA TRP A 152 -13.77 8.01 13.96
C TRP A 152 -12.82 8.11 12.77
N ARG A 153 -13.12 7.44 11.65
CA ARG A 153 -12.28 7.48 10.44
C ARG A 153 -12.30 8.83 9.73
N VAL A 154 -13.27 9.69 9.98
CA VAL A 154 -13.33 11.00 9.34
C VAL A 154 -13.53 12.07 10.40
N ASN A 155 -12.59 13.02 10.46
CA ASN A 155 -12.71 14.19 11.32
C ASN A 155 -13.04 15.42 10.46
N THR A 156 -14.24 15.97 10.65
CA THR A 156 -14.74 17.14 9.91
C THR A 156 -14.85 18.41 10.76
N THR A 157 -14.40 18.37 12.02
CA THR A 157 -14.61 19.46 12.98
C THR A 157 -13.35 20.28 13.25
N ASP A 158 -12.19 19.85 12.74
CA ASP A 158 -10.93 20.57 12.90
C ASP A 158 -10.71 21.66 11.83
N ALA A 159 -9.65 22.44 12.00
CA ALA A 159 -9.30 23.53 11.09
C ALA A 159 -8.89 23.06 9.69
N ASN A 160 -8.57 21.77 9.51
CA ASN A 160 -8.20 21.22 8.20
C ASN A 160 -9.43 20.87 7.36
N ALA A 161 -10.62 20.75 7.95
CA ALA A 161 -11.85 20.32 7.28
C ALA A 161 -12.44 21.37 6.32
N HIS A 162 -11.73 21.65 5.23
CA HIS A 162 -12.12 22.61 4.19
C HIS A 162 -11.87 22.05 2.77
N GLY A 163 -12.21 22.83 1.74
CA GLY A 163 -12.07 22.44 0.34
C GLY A 163 -13.35 21.84 -0.25
N PRO A 164 -13.30 21.35 -1.51
CA PRO A 164 -14.46 20.76 -2.17
C PRO A 164 -14.94 19.50 -1.46
N ILE A 165 -16.23 19.20 -1.59
CA ILE A 165 -16.80 17.94 -1.09
C ILE A 165 -16.39 16.80 -2.01
N MET A 166 -15.80 15.75 -1.44
CA MET A 166 -15.32 14.57 -2.15
C MET A 166 -16.41 13.48 -2.21
N PRO A 167 -16.23 12.39 -2.99
CA PRO A 167 -17.24 11.34 -3.15
C PRO A 167 -17.69 10.66 -1.85
N ASP A 168 -16.85 10.70 -0.80
CA ASP A 168 -17.20 10.24 0.55
C ASP A 168 -18.07 11.23 1.34
N ARG A 169 -18.48 12.34 0.71
CA ARG A 169 -19.34 13.42 1.25
C ARG A 169 -18.69 14.28 2.32
N HIS A 170 -17.36 14.31 2.37
CA HIS A 170 -16.60 15.12 3.32
C HIS A 170 -15.69 16.13 2.62
N PRO A 171 -15.31 17.25 3.28
CA PRO A 171 -14.36 18.22 2.72
C PRO A 171 -13.02 17.58 2.36
N GLN A 172 -12.40 18.01 1.26
CA GLN A 172 -11.16 17.41 0.75
C GLN A 172 -10.05 17.38 1.80
N ASN A 173 -9.83 18.44 2.57
CA ASN A 173 -8.69 18.50 3.49
C ASN A 173 -8.96 17.93 4.89
N CYS A 174 -10.15 17.37 5.14
CA CYS A 174 -10.44 16.77 6.45
C CYS A 174 -9.61 15.50 6.69
N SER A 175 -9.21 15.26 7.93
CA SER A 175 -8.41 14.08 8.29
C SER A 175 -9.20 12.79 8.12
N ARG A 176 -8.54 11.76 7.60
CA ARG A 176 -9.16 10.47 7.27
C ARG A 176 -8.32 9.29 7.74
N GLY A 177 -8.96 8.14 7.93
CA GLY A 177 -8.31 6.86 8.16
C GLY A 177 -7.87 6.60 9.60
N ALA A 178 -7.10 5.52 9.75
CA ALA A 178 -6.56 5.01 10.99
C ALA A 178 -5.59 5.98 11.67
N THR A 179 -4.76 6.70 10.91
CA THR A 179 -3.75 7.64 11.43
C THR A 179 -4.13 9.10 11.29
N GLN A 180 -5.34 9.38 10.79
CA GLN A 180 -5.92 10.71 10.60
C GLN A 180 -5.07 11.61 9.69
N CYS A 181 -4.60 11.04 8.58
CA CYS A 181 -3.85 11.79 7.57
C CYS A 181 -4.79 12.61 6.67
N ILE A 182 -4.43 13.87 6.39
CA ILE A 182 -5.16 14.69 5.41
C ILE A 182 -4.76 14.29 3.98
N PRO A 183 -5.67 14.34 2.99
CA PRO A 183 -5.36 13.92 1.62
C PRO A 183 -4.14 14.57 0.94
N PRO A 184 -3.82 15.86 1.14
CA PRO A 184 -2.59 16.43 0.59
C PRO A 184 -1.32 15.77 1.17
N THR A 185 -1.28 15.52 2.47
CA THR A 185 -0.16 14.83 3.13
C THR A 185 -0.09 13.38 2.69
N PHE A 186 -1.22 12.69 2.62
CA PHE A 186 -1.29 11.33 2.09
C PHE A 186 -0.73 11.27 0.67
N ALA A 187 -1.14 12.17 -0.21
CA ALA A 187 -0.65 12.23 -1.59
C ALA A 187 0.85 12.50 -1.68
N GLU A 188 1.36 13.46 -0.89
CA GLU A 188 2.77 13.84 -0.86
C GLU A 188 3.68 12.68 -0.45
N TYR A 189 3.27 11.93 0.58
CA TYR A 189 4.08 10.91 1.23
C TYR A 189 3.66 9.48 0.90
N HIS A 190 2.75 9.31 -0.06
CA HIS A 190 2.24 8.00 -0.49
C HIS A 190 3.37 7.02 -0.84
N GLN A 191 3.15 5.75 -0.52
CA GLN A 191 4.10 4.68 -0.78
C GLN A 191 3.75 3.97 -2.09
N ALA A 192 4.71 3.89 -3.02
CA ALA A 192 4.50 3.16 -4.26
C ALA A 192 4.03 1.71 -3.99
N GLY A 193 3.03 1.25 -4.73
CA GLY A 193 2.47 -0.10 -4.61
C GLY A 193 1.37 -0.27 -3.56
N THR A 194 0.99 0.77 -2.82
CA THR A 194 -0.17 0.75 -1.92
C THR A 194 -1.43 1.36 -2.55
N ALA A 195 -2.59 1.19 -1.91
CA ALA A 195 -3.85 1.77 -2.36
C ALA A 195 -3.80 3.30 -2.34
N THR A 196 -4.52 3.96 -3.25
CA THR A 196 -4.52 5.42 -3.39
C THR A 196 -5.56 6.14 -2.54
N THR A 197 -6.07 5.47 -1.49
CA THR A 197 -7.10 6.00 -0.58
C THR A 197 -6.54 6.10 0.83
N PRO A 198 -6.76 7.22 1.56
CA PRO A 198 -6.34 7.34 2.95
C PRO A 198 -7.16 6.45 3.90
N TYR A 199 -8.19 5.75 3.41
CA TYR A 199 -8.95 4.77 4.20
C TYR A 199 -8.31 3.38 4.23
N ASP A 200 -7.34 3.09 3.35
CA ASP A 200 -6.57 1.85 3.42
C ASP A 200 -5.48 1.99 4.49
N VAL A 201 -5.55 1.13 5.51
CA VAL A 201 -4.72 1.25 6.72
C VAL A 201 -3.25 1.06 6.38
N VAL A 202 -2.90 0.18 5.44
CA VAL A 202 -1.49 -0.03 5.07
C VAL A 202 -0.97 1.18 4.31
N ALA A 203 -1.69 1.66 3.31
CA ALA A 203 -1.31 2.84 2.54
C ALA A 203 -1.13 4.06 3.44
N GLU A 204 -2.08 4.30 4.34
CA GLU A 204 -2.06 5.44 5.23
C GLU A 204 -0.92 5.34 6.26
N MET A 205 -0.68 4.16 6.85
CA MET A 205 0.46 3.95 7.75
C MET A 205 1.81 4.13 7.03
N CYS A 206 1.92 3.68 5.78
CA CYS A 206 3.12 3.94 4.98
C CYS A 206 3.32 5.45 4.72
N ALA A 207 2.25 6.16 4.36
CA ALA A 207 2.30 7.61 4.18
C ALA A 207 2.70 8.33 5.49
N THR A 208 2.18 7.89 6.63
CA THR A 208 2.55 8.38 7.96
C THR A 208 4.03 8.14 8.26
N ILE A 209 4.57 6.94 7.98
CA ILE A 209 6.02 6.67 8.13
C ILE A 209 6.85 7.63 7.28
N ASN A 210 6.49 7.81 6.01
CA ASN A 210 7.22 8.67 5.08
C ASN A 210 7.15 10.15 5.50
N TYR A 211 5.98 10.60 5.96
CA TYR A 211 5.78 11.93 6.52
C TYR A 211 6.66 12.16 7.75
N VAL A 212 6.67 11.25 8.74
CA VAL A 212 7.44 11.48 9.96
C VAL A 212 8.96 11.44 9.73
N ARG A 213 9.43 10.65 8.76
CA ARG A 213 10.83 10.70 8.32
C ARG A 213 11.16 12.06 7.71
N ALA A 214 10.32 12.58 6.81
CA ALA A 214 10.55 13.85 6.15
C ALA A 214 10.46 15.05 7.10
N ARG A 215 9.39 15.11 7.92
CA ARG A 215 9.03 16.27 8.74
C ARG A 215 9.68 16.27 10.12
N TYR A 216 9.76 15.10 10.75
CA TYR A 216 10.25 14.94 12.13
C TYR A 216 11.64 14.35 12.21
N LYS A 217 12.23 13.94 11.07
CA LYS A 217 13.58 13.33 11.00
C LYS A 217 13.67 12.01 11.77
N VAL A 218 12.57 11.24 11.77
CA VAL A 218 12.60 9.83 12.17
C VAL A 218 13.61 9.11 11.28
N ASN A 219 14.50 8.33 11.89
CA ASN A 219 15.56 7.64 11.17
C ASN A 219 15.04 6.41 10.41
N GLN A 220 15.89 5.78 9.60
CA GLN A 220 15.47 4.66 8.75
C GLN A 220 14.90 3.50 9.58
N SER A 221 15.54 3.12 10.68
CA SER A 221 15.06 2.04 11.55
C SER A 221 13.79 2.40 12.31
N GLY A 222 13.54 3.69 12.56
CA GLY A 222 12.46 4.16 13.44
C GLY A 222 12.83 4.17 14.92
N SER A 223 14.08 3.90 15.31
CA SER A 223 14.47 3.81 16.73
C SER A 223 14.26 5.10 17.53
N ASN A 224 14.17 6.24 16.84
CA ASN A 224 13.86 7.54 17.42
C ASN A 224 12.41 8.01 17.19
N PHE A 225 11.53 7.16 16.65
CA PHE A 225 10.18 7.55 16.25
C PHE A 225 9.38 8.09 17.43
N ALA A 226 9.16 7.29 18.48
CA ALA A 226 8.41 7.74 19.65
C ALA A 226 9.05 9.01 20.26
N ALA A 227 10.38 9.07 20.37
CA ALA A 227 11.08 10.23 20.91
C ALA A 227 10.74 11.54 20.19
N LEU A 228 10.73 11.52 18.85
CA LEU A 228 10.52 12.70 17.99
C LEU A 228 9.05 13.01 17.72
N VAL A 229 8.17 11.99 17.76
CA VAL A 229 6.74 12.13 17.52
C VAL A 229 5.99 11.71 18.77
N GLN A 230 5.60 12.69 19.58
CA GLN A 230 4.91 12.44 20.85
C GLN A 230 3.61 11.62 20.68
N GLN A 231 2.90 11.78 19.56
CA GLN A 231 1.70 10.98 19.27
C GLN A 231 1.97 9.48 19.21
N ALA A 232 3.19 9.07 18.85
CA ALA A 232 3.62 7.68 18.80
C ALA A 232 4.08 7.11 20.15
N ASP A 233 4.19 7.94 21.19
CA ASP A 233 4.69 7.51 22.49
C ASP A 233 3.53 7.21 23.47
N PRO A 234 3.32 5.95 23.88
CA PRO A 234 2.26 5.58 24.81
C PRO A 234 2.51 6.06 26.25
N GLY A 235 3.75 6.38 26.62
CA GLY A 235 4.14 6.89 27.94
C GLY A 235 3.97 8.40 28.11
N ARG A 236 3.68 9.14 27.03
CA ARG A 236 3.41 10.58 27.04
C ARG A 236 1.95 10.88 26.70
N PRO A 237 1.38 12.02 27.13
CA PRO A 237 0.02 12.41 26.75
C PRO A 237 -0.10 12.63 25.23
N PRO A 238 -1.30 12.48 24.64
CA PRO A 238 -1.53 12.72 23.22
C PRO A 238 -1.14 14.14 22.79
N ARG A 239 -0.60 14.26 21.57
CA ARG A 239 -0.25 15.51 20.89
C ARG A 239 -0.21 15.26 19.39
N GLY A 240 -0.91 16.07 18.60
CA GLY A 240 -0.90 15.97 17.13
C GLY A 240 0.50 16.07 16.51
N TYR A 241 0.62 15.58 15.29
CA TYR A 241 1.84 15.53 14.48
C TYR A 241 1.51 15.78 13.01
#